data_AF-A0A8C4X597-F1
#
_entry.id   AF-A0A8C4X597-F1
#
_cell.length_a   1.000
_cell.length_b   1.000
_cell.length_c   1.000
_cell.angle_alpha   90.00
_cell.angle_beta   90.00
_cell.angle_gamma   90.00
#
_symmetry.space_group_name_H-M   'P 1'
#
loop_
_entity.id
_entity.type
_entity.pdbx_description
1 polymer ?
#
loop_
_entity_poly.entity_id
_entity_poly.type
_entity_poly.pdbx_seq_one_letter_code
_entity_poly.pdbx_strand_id
1 'polypeptide(L)'
;MKAIFFMVCQALCLYLIVCIDSRLDFKWQVWKKTHGKQYKKASELQKRTIWEENLRKINAHNLQYKRGKTTFKLGMNQFGDLTSSEFASMLSSYSVKHVRDITLSAADLRSAASQLNLTSIDYRKLGYVTPVQDQGFCGCCWAFSAAGAIEGQTFNKTGKLRALSKQNLLDCSEYLGNQGCTGGRPSLAFQYVIDNGGIQAEATYPYTMAVNPHLSKVAATVANYKYLPIGDEQALADALATIGPISVVIDASQISFQFYLSGIYNDPKCSVLNLSHAMLAVGYGFQGSNNYWIIKNSWGTLWGVNGYLMLAKDKNNACGISQYGAVPFV
;
A
#
# COMPACT_ATOMS: atom_id res chain seq x y z
N MET A 1 -49.42 27.13 50.61
CA MET A 1 -49.16 25.68 50.45
C MET A 1 -49.87 25.23 49.19
N LYS A 2 -49.29 24.63 48.15
CA LYS A 2 -47.93 24.25 47.76
C LYS A 2 -47.94 24.34 46.22
N ALA A 3 -46.89 24.92 45.66
CA ALA A 3 -46.64 24.93 44.22
C ALA A 3 -46.21 23.54 43.74
N ILE A 4 -46.74 23.08 42.60
CA ILE A 4 -46.12 22.01 41.80
C ILE A 4 -46.25 22.42 40.33
N PHE A 5 -45.21 23.07 39.82
CA PHE A 5 -44.99 23.32 38.40
C PHE A 5 -44.20 22.13 37.87
N PHE A 6 -44.85 21.24 37.11
CA PHE A 6 -44.15 20.17 36.39
C PHE A 6 -43.64 20.73 35.06
N MET A 7 -42.33 20.99 35.00
CA MET A 7 -41.63 21.38 33.79
C MET A 7 -41.25 20.09 33.03
N VAL A 8 -42.06 19.68 32.05
CA VAL A 8 -41.72 18.58 31.15
C VAL A 8 -40.72 19.09 30.11
N CYS A 9 -39.45 18.80 30.33
CA CYS A 9 -38.38 19.01 29.36
C CYS A 9 -38.47 17.91 28.30
N GLN A 10 -39.10 18.19 27.15
CA GLN A 10 -39.05 17.28 26.00
C GLN A 10 -37.68 17.38 25.33
N ALA A 11 -36.83 16.40 25.62
CA ALA A 11 -35.64 16.12 24.83
C ALA A 11 -36.07 15.64 23.43
N LEU A 12 -36.01 16.53 22.44
CA LEU A 12 -36.06 16.17 21.02
C LEU A 12 -34.76 15.44 20.66
N CYS A 13 -34.77 14.12 20.83
CA CYS A 13 -33.74 13.24 20.29
C CYS A 13 -33.96 13.17 18.77
N LEU A 14 -33.20 13.95 18.00
CA LEU A 14 -33.11 13.84 16.54
C LEU A 14 -32.55 12.46 16.18
N TYR A 15 -33.43 11.47 16.02
CA TYR A 15 -33.10 10.25 15.30
C TYR A 15 -32.91 10.62 13.83
N LEU A 16 -31.65 10.80 13.41
CA LEU A 16 -31.30 10.74 12.00
C LEU A 16 -31.67 9.34 11.50
N ILE A 17 -32.84 9.21 10.88
CA ILE A 17 -33.20 8.02 10.13
C ILE A 17 -32.23 7.96 8.97
N VAL A 18 -31.23 7.08 9.09
CA VAL A 18 -30.36 6.73 7.98
C VAL A 18 -31.19 5.94 6.98
N CYS A 19 -31.69 6.63 5.94
CA CYS A 19 -32.42 5.98 4.87
C CYS A 19 -31.45 5.32 3.89
N ILE A 20 -31.54 3.99 3.72
CA ILE A 20 -30.93 3.26 2.60
C ILE A 20 -31.61 3.68 1.30
N ASP A 21 -30.84 3.82 0.22
CA ASP A 21 -31.39 4.01 -1.11
C ASP A 21 -31.72 2.65 -1.76
N SER A 22 -33.00 2.29 -1.79
CA SER A 22 -33.49 1.03 -2.38
C SER A 22 -33.12 0.86 -3.86
N ARG A 23 -32.87 1.96 -4.59
CA ARG A 23 -32.41 1.90 -6.00
C ARG A 23 -31.02 1.29 -6.12
N LEU A 24 -30.25 1.23 -5.04
CA LEU A 24 -28.91 0.66 -5.01
C LEU A 24 -28.91 -0.81 -4.57
N ASP A 25 -30.06 -1.44 -4.27
CA ASP A 25 -30.12 -2.80 -3.70
C ASP A 25 -29.47 -3.84 -4.60
N PHE A 26 -29.75 -3.80 -5.91
CA PHE A 26 -29.09 -4.69 -6.86
C PHE A 26 -27.56 -4.51 -6.88
N LYS A 27 -27.09 -3.26 -6.84
CA LYS A 27 -25.64 -2.94 -6.79
C LYS A 27 -25.00 -3.43 -5.50
N TRP A 28 -25.73 -3.41 -4.38
CA TRP A 28 -25.28 -3.98 -3.11
C TRP A 28 -24.98 -5.47 -3.25
N GLN A 29 -25.95 -6.23 -3.78
CA GLN A 29 -25.87 -7.68 -3.84
C GLN A 29 -24.77 -8.11 -4.80
N VAL A 30 -24.64 -7.42 -5.95
CA VAL A 30 -23.53 -7.63 -6.89
C VAL A 30 -22.19 -7.35 -6.22
N TRP A 31 -22.04 -6.20 -5.56
CA TRP A 31 -20.78 -5.86 -4.87
C TRP A 31 -20.43 -6.89 -3.78
N LYS A 32 -21.39 -7.29 -2.95
CA LYS A 32 -21.16 -8.33 -1.92
C LYS A 32 -20.70 -9.64 -2.56
N LYS A 33 -21.35 -10.09 -3.64
CA LYS A 33 -20.98 -11.31 -4.35
C LYS A 33 -19.58 -11.22 -4.95
N THR A 34 -19.25 -10.11 -5.62
CA THR A 34 -17.94 -9.87 -6.23
C THR A 34 -16.80 -9.92 -5.20
N HIS A 35 -17.03 -9.39 -4.00
CA HIS A 35 -16.02 -9.30 -2.95
C HIS A 35 -16.18 -10.35 -1.83
N GLY A 36 -17.02 -11.37 -2.05
CA GLY A 36 -17.23 -12.46 -1.08
C GLY A 36 -17.75 -12.02 0.29
N LYS A 37 -18.49 -10.91 0.36
CA LYS A 37 -18.94 -10.31 1.63
C LYS A 37 -20.15 -11.04 2.19
N GLN A 38 -20.06 -11.44 3.45
CA GLN A 38 -21.13 -12.07 4.21
C GLN A 38 -21.28 -11.37 5.56
N TYR A 39 -22.51 -11.11 5.96
CA TYR A 39 -22.81 -10.37 7.18
C TYR A 39 -23.88 -11.07 8.00
N LYS A 40 -23.84 -10.86 9.32
CA LYS A 40 -25.00 -11.16 10.17
C LYS A 40 -26.07 -10.11 9.88
N LYS A 41 -27.36 -10.49 9.89
CA LYS A 41 -28.48 -9.57 9.58
C LYS A 41 -28.40 -8.25 10.34
N ALA A 42 -28.03 -8.29 11.62
CA ALA A 42 -27.92 -7.10 12.47
C ALA A 42 -26.83 -6.10 12.03
N SER A 43 -25.75 -6.56 11.40
CA SER A 43 -24.64 -5.69 10.95
C SER A 43 -24.73 -5.31 9.47
N GLU A 44 -25.55 -6.01 8.67
CA GLU A 44 -25.66 -5.75 7.23
C GLU A 44 -26.17 -4.33 6.93
N LEU A 45 -27.16 -3.86 7.69
CA LEU A 45 -27.68 -2.49 7.57
C LEU A 45 -26.57 -1.44 7.76
N GLN A 46 -25.74 -1.61 8.79
CA GLN A 46 -24.62 -0.69 9.05
C GLN A 46 -23.58 -0.73 7.92
N LYS A 47 -23.19 -1.92 7.46
CA LYS A 47 -22.21 -2.09 6.38
C LYS A 47 -22.73 -1.52 5.06
N ARG A 48 -24.03 -1.66 4.81
CA ARG A 48 -24.72 -1.05 3.69
C ARG A 48 -24.68 0.48 3.75
N THR A 49 -24.98 1.07 4.90
CA THR A 49 -24.89 2.54 5.11
C THR A 49 -23.50 3.06 4.77
N ILE A 50 -22.45 2.44 5.32
CA ILE A 50 -21.06 2.83 5.08
C ILE A 50 -20.72 2.75 3.58
N TRP A 51 -21.15 1.66 2.92
CA TRP A 51 -20.96 1.49 1.48
C TRP A 51 -21.61 2.60 0.65
N GLU A 52 -22.84 3.00 0.99
CA GLU A 52 -23.52 4.09 0.28
C GLU A 52 -22.86 5.45 0.53
N GLU A 53 -22.41 5.71 1.75
CA GLU A 53 -21.64 6.92 2.08
C GLU A 53 -20.36 7.01 1.26
N ASN A 54 -19.60 5.92 1.20
CA ASN A 54 -18.39 5.84 0.38
C ASN A 54 -18.70 5.98 -1.11
N LEU A 55 -19.81 5.40 -1.59
CA LEU A 55 -20.26 5.59 -2.97
C LEU A 55 -20.56 7.07 -3.29
N ARG A 56 -21.19 7.81 -2.37
CA ARG A 56 -21.43 9.26 -2.53
C ARG A 56 -20.12 10.03 -2.63
N LYS A 57 -19.13 9.73 -1.78
CA LYS A 57 -17.81 10.36 -1.81
C LYS A 57 -17.07 10.07 -3.13
N ILE A 58 -17.11 8.82 -3.59
CA ILE A 58 -16.56 8.41 -4.90
C ILE A 58 -17.20 9.18 -6.04
N ASN A 59 -18.53 9.28 -6.07
CA ASN A 59 -19.26 10.00 -7.11
C ASN A 59 -18.94 11.49 -7.11
N ALA A 60 -18.86 12.12 -5.94
CA ALA A 60 -18.51 13.52 -5.80
C ALA A 60 -17.09 13.82 -6.31
N HIS A 61 -16.12 12.96 -6.00
CA HIS A 61 -14.76 13.06 -6.54
C HIS A 61 -14.75 12.89 -8.06
N ASN A 62 -15.43 11.87 -8.58
CA ASN A 62 -15.44 11.59 -10.03
C ASN A 62 -16.14 12.69 -10.84
N LEU A 63 -17.00 13.51 -10.23
CA LEU A 63 -17.51 14.73 -10.86
C LEU A 63 -16.39 15.80 -11.02
N GLN A 64 -15.46 15.90 -10.08
CA GLN A 64 -14.30 16.79 -10.21
C GLN A 64 -13.32 16.27 -11.28
N TYR A 65 -13.12 14.96 -11.36
CA TYR A 65 -12.35 14.34 -12.44
C TYR A 65 -12.94 14.67 -13.82
N LYS A 66 -14.26 14.53 -14.00
CA LYS A 66 -14.95 14.89 -15.26
C LYS A 66 -14.80 16.36 -15.64
N ARG A 67 -14.58 17.23 -14.65
CA ARG A 67 -14.32 18.67 -14.83
C ARG A 67 -12.83 18.99 -15.01
N GLY A 68 -11.96 17.99 -15.10
CA GLY A 68 -10.51 18.17 -15.26
C GLY A 68 -9.79 18.69 -14.01
N LYS A 69 -10.42 18.68 -12.84
CA LYS A 69 -9.82 19.19 -11.59
C LYS A 69 -8.93 18.18 -10.87
N THR A 70 -9.04 16.90 -11.20
CA THR A 70 -8.18 15.83 -10.69
C THR A 70 -7.75 14.93 -11.83
N THR A 71 -6.61 14.25 -11.68
CA THR A 71 -5.99 13.41 -12.72
C THR A 71 -6.30 11.92 -12.57
N PHE A 72 -7.12 11.55 -11.59
CA PHE A 72 -7.43 10.15 -11.26
C PHE A 72 -8.92 9.96 -10.97
N LYS A 73 -9.37 8.70 -11.06
CA LYS A 73 -10.74 8.28 -10.73
C LYS A 73 -10.72 7.42 -9.48
N LEU A 74 -11.82 7.50 -8.74
CA LEU A 74 -12.13 6.56 -7.66
C LEU A 74 -13.11 5.50 -8.14
N GLY A 75 -13.06 4.34 -7.51
CA GLY A 75 -13.92 3.20 -7.78
C GLY A 75 -14.28 2.48 -6.50
N MET A 76 -15.51 1.95 -6.46
CA MET A 76 -15.91 1.08 -5.36
C MET A 76 -15.12 -0.23 -5.45
N ASN A 77 -14.46 -0.62 -4.36
CA ASN A 77 -13.63 -1.83 -4.27
C ASN A 77 -13.99 -2.64 -3.01
N GLN A 78 -13.16 -3.61 -2.63
CA GLN A 78 -13.41 -4.49 -1.49
C GLN A 78 -13.47 -3.77 -0.13
N PHE A 79 -13.01 -2.52 -0.04
CA PHE A 79 -13.03 -1.70 1.17
C PHE A 79 -14.27 -0.79 1.26
N GLY A 80 -15.24 -0.96 0.35
CA GLY A 80 -16.45 -0.15 0.27
C GLY A 80 -17.25 -0.05 1.56
N ASP A 81 -17.29 -1.13 2.33
CA ASP A 81 -18.04 -1.25 3.58
C ASP A 81 -17.21 -0.90 4.84
N LEU A 82 -16.02 -0.31 4.66
CA LEU A 82 -15.17 0.12 5.76
C LEU A 82 -15.30 1.63 6.01
N THR A 83 -15.39 2.00 7.28
CA THR A 83 -15.19 3.39 7.70
C THR A 83 -13.72 3.78 7.54
N SER A 84 -13.42 5.08 7.61
CA SER A 84 -12.04 5.56 7.61
C SER A 84 -11.22 5.03 8.78
N SER A 85 -11.84 4.82 9.96
CA SER A 85 -11.15 4.25 11.13
C SER A 85 -10.89 2.74 10.97
N GLU A 86 -11.87 1.99 10.43
CA GLU A 86 -11.68 0.57 10.11
C GLU A 86 -10.58 0.41 9.07
N PHE A 87 -10.57 1.23 8.01
CA PHE A 87 -9.52 1.22 7.00
C PHE A 87 -8.14 1.60 7.58
N ALA A 88 -8.08 2.63 8.42
CA ALA A 88 -6.84 3.06 9.07
C ALA A 88 -6.20 1.98 9.94
N SER A 89 -6.98 1.04 10.48
CA SER A 89 -6.43 -0.08 11.26
C SER A 89 -5.60 -1.07 10.42
N MET A 90 -5.73 -1.05 9.10
CA MET A 90 -4.89 -1.84 8.18
C MET A 90 -3.59 -1.13 7.78
N LEU A 91 -3.45 0.14 8.15
CA LEU A 91 -2.26 0.95 7.91
C LEU A 91 -1.34 0.88 9.13
N SER A 92 -0.07 1.18 8.93
CA SER A 92 0.91 1.28 10.01
C SER A 92 1.32 2.74 10.21
N SER A 93 2.14 3.00 11.24
CA SER A 93 2.81 4.29 11.39
C SER A 93 4.30 4.10 11.19
N TYR A 94 4.90 4.87 10.29
CA TYR A 94 6.32 4.80 10.00
C TYR A 94 7.04 6.05 10.48
N SER A 95 8.04 5.87 11.34
CA SER A 95 9.01 6.92 11.64
C SER A 95 10.25 6.73 10.78
N VAL A 96 10.49 7.72 9.90
CA VAL A 96 11.70 7.83 9.10
C VAL A 96 12.83 8.24 10.03
N LYS A 97 13.86 7.40 10.13
CA LYS A 97 15.11 7.75 10.82
C LYS A 97 16.20 7.87 9.76
N HIS A 98 16.96 8.96 9.81
CA HIS A 98 18.12 9.11 8.96
C HIS A 98 19.24 8.18 9.46
N VAL A 99 19.66 7.21 8.64
CA VAL A 99 20.76 6.29 8.98
C VAL A 99 21.89 6.48 7.97
N ARG A 100 22.74 7.48 8.21
CA ARG A 100 23.77 7.95 7.25
C ARG A 100 24.67 6.81 6.73
N ASP A 101 25.14 5.92 7.61
CA ASP A 101 26.18 4.93 7.29
C ASP A 101 25.73 3.85 6.28
N ILE A 102 24.42 3.70 6.08
CA ILE A 102 23.85 2.74 5.12
C ILE A 102 22.97 3.42 4.07
N THR A 103 23.12 4.73 3.86
CA THR A 103 22.46 5.47 2.78
C THR A 103 23.35 5.49 1.53
N LEU A 104 22.77 5.22 0.36
CA LEU A 104 23.46 5.35 -0.94
C LEU A 104 23.77 6.82 -1.25
N SER A 105 24.89 7.05 -1.93
CA SER A 105 25.25 8.37 -2.45
C SER A 105 24.32 8.77 -3.60
N ALA A 106 23.68 9.93 -3.47
CA ALA A 106 22.87 10.49 -4.55
C ALA A 106 23.72 10.81 -5.80
N ALA A 107 25.00 11.19 -5.61
CA ALA A 107 25.90 11.49 -6.71
C ALA A 107 26.25 10.21 -7.51
N ASP A 108 26.51 9.11 -6.80
CA ASP A 108 26.88 7.83 -7.43
C ASP A 108 25.69 7.25 -8.20
N LEU A 109 24.48 7.32 -7.61
CA LEU A 109 23.24 6.92 -8.27
C LEU A 109 23.02 7.71 -9.58
N ARG A 110 23.12 9.04 -9.53
CA ARG A 110 22.99 9.90 -10.71
C ARG A 110 24.03 9.58 -11.78
N SER A 111 25.28 9.38 -11.37
CA SER A 111 26.37 9.05 -12.29
C SER A 111 26.08 7.74 -13.02
N ALA A 112 25.69 6.68 -12.30
CA ALA A 112 25.33 5.39 -12.89
C ALA A 112 24.10 5.50 -13.80
N ALA A 113 23.04 6.19 -13.36
CA ALA A 113 21.81 6.33 -14.15
C ALA A 113 22.01 7.16 -15.43
N SER A 114 22.89 8.18 -15.40
CA SER A 114 23.20 9.02 -16.56
C SER A 114 23.77 8.22 -17.74
N GLN A 115 24.46 7.10 -17.46
CA GLN A 115 25.03 6.22 -18.49
C GLN A 115 23.95 5.40 -19.22
N LEU A 116 22.78 5.20 -18.60
CA LEU A 116 21.68 4.42 -19.19
C LEU A 116 20.69 5.29 -19.98
N ASN A 117 20.60 6.59 -19.66
CA ASN A 117 19.72 7.56 -20.30
C ASN A 117 18.24 7.11 -20.40
N LEU A 118 17.72 6.44 -19.36
CA LEU A 118 16.37 5.90 -19.32
C LEU A 118 15.34 6.97 -18.94
N THR A 119 14.38 7.20 -19.83
CA THR A 119 13.23 8.10 -19.59
C THR A 119 12.03 7.41 -18.93
N SER A 120 11.98 6.08 -18.99
CA SER A 120 10.97 5.26 -18.32
C SER A 120 11.50 3.85 -18.08
N ILE A 121 10.96 3.17 -17.07
CA ILE A 121 11.24 1.77 -16.79
C ILE A 121 10.00 1.11 -16.19
N ASP A 122 9.73 -0.14 -16.57
CA ASP A 122 8.61 -0.92 -16.05
C ASP A 122 9.06 -2.37 -15.81
N TYR A 123 9.42 -2.66 -14.57
CA TYR A 123 9.94 -3.97 -14.16
C TYR A 123 8.93 -5.12 -14.33
N ARG A 124 7.63 -4.81 -14.48
CA ARG A 124 6.60 -5.82 -14.78
C ARG A 124 6.84 -6.43 -16.16
N LYS A 125 7.27 -5.61 -17.12
CA LYS A 125 7.56 -6.03 -18.50
C LYS A 125 8.90 -6.75 -18.63
N LEU A 126 9.77 -6.60 -17.63
CA LEU A 126 11.12 -7.18 -17.61
C LEU A 126 11.20 -8.49 -16.80
N GLY A 127 10.11 -8.94 -16.19
CA GLY A 127 10.06 -10.20 -15.44
C GLY A 127 10.54 -10.13 -13.98
N TYR A 128 10.76 -8.93 -13.44
CA TYR A 128 11.27 -8.73 -12.07
C TYR A 128 10.17 -8.78 -11.00
N VAL A 129 8.89 -8.81 -11.40
CA VAL A 129 7.76 -8.57 -10.50
C VAL A 129 6.83 -9.78 -10.49
N THR A 130 6.67 -10.39 -9.31
CA THR A 130 5.69 -11.46 -9.08
C THR A 130 4.24 -10.95 -9.22
N PRO A 131 3.24 -11.84 -9.34
CA PRO A 131 1.83 -11.43 -9.31
C PRO A 131 1.48 -10.58 -8.08
N VAL A 132 0.46 -9.72 -8.20
CA VAL A 132 -0.10 -8.99 -7.06
C VAL A 132 -0.76 -9.99 -6.12
N GLN A 133 -0.53 -9.82 -4.82
CA GLN A 133 -1.11 -10.61 -3.75
C GLN A 133 -2.00 -9.74 -2.86
N ASP A 134 -2.72 -10.36 -1.93
CA ASP A 134 -3.64 -9.69 -1.00
C ASP A 134 -3.26 -10.01 0.44
N GLN A 135 -2.90 -8.98 1.21
CA GLN A 135 -2.56 -9.08 2.64
C GLN A 135 -3.81 -9.21 3.53
N GLY A 136 -5.01 -9.03 2.97
CA GLY A 136 -6.25 -9.00 3.74
C GLY A 136 -6.25 -7.90 4.81
N PHE A 137 -6.83 -8.21 5.97
CA PHE A 137 -6.99 -7.28 7.09
C PHE A 137 -5.79 -7.27 8.07
N CYS A 138 -4.65 -7.79 7.66
CA CYS A 138 -3.42 -7.82 8.45
C CYS A 138 -2.52 -6.63 8.06
N GLY A 139 -2.04 -5.84 9.03
CA GLY A 139 -1.12 -4.70 8.85
C GLY A 139 0.31 -5.11 8.50
N CYS A 140 0.49 -5.96 7.49
CA CYS A 140 1.76 -6.57 7.12
C CYS A 140 2.30 -6.12 5.75
N CYS A 141 1.85 -4.96 5.25
CA CYS A 141 2.32 -4.40 3.98
C CYS A 141 3.86 -4.29 3.89
N TRP A 142 4.53 -4.08 5.04
CA TRP A 142 5.99 -4.08 5.17
C TRP A 142 6.63 -5.39 4.68
N ALA A 143 6.02 -6.54 4.98
CA ALA A 143 6.53 -7.86 4.58
C ALA A 143 6.34 -8.08 3.08
N PHE A 144 5.21 -7.67 2.52
CA PHE A 144 4.96 -7.73 1.07
C PHE A 144 5.91 -6.81 0.29
N SER A 145 6.13 -5.60 0.79
CA SER A 145 7.09 -4.65 0.22
C SER A 145 8.51 -5.21 0.24
N ALA A 146 8.97 -5.75 1.39
CA ALA A 146 10.29 -6.32 1.52
C ALA A 146 10.50 -7.54 0.61
N ALA A 147 9.61 -8.52 0.69
CA ALA A 147 9.68 -9.72 -0.14
C ALA A 147 9.69 -9.37 -1.63
N GLY A 148 8.88 -8.41 -2.07
CA GLY A 148 8.87 -7.94 -3.46
C GLY A 148 10.19 -7.33 -3.93
N ALA A 149 10.92 -6.63 -3.05
CA ALA A 149 12.23 -6.10 -3.38
C ALA A 149 13.29 -7.22 -3.47
N ILE A 150 13.28 -8.18 -2.53
CA ILE A 150 14.18 -9.35 -2.56
C ILE A 150 13.90 -10.21 -3.81
N GLU A 151 12.62 -10.40 -4.17
CA GLU A 151 12.20 -11.12 -5.39
C GLU A 151 12.83 -10.49 -6.64
N GLY A 152 12.74 -9.15 -6.78
CA GLY A 152 13.32 -8.42 -7.90
C GLY A 152 14.84 -8.52 -7.95
N GLN A 153 15.52 -8.41 -6.81
CA GLN A 153 16.99 -8.53 -6.72
C GLN A 153 17.48 -9.96 -6.98
N THR A 154 16.74 -10.96 -6.51
CA THR A 154 17.01 -12.36 -6.80
C THR A 154 16.86 -12.65 -8.29
N PHE A 155 15.83 -12.10 -8.94
CA PHE A 155 15.67 -12.19 -10.39
C PHE A 155 16.83 -11.52 -11.12
N ASN A 156 17.24 -10.32 -10.71
CA ASN A 156 18.37 -9.61 -11.31
C ASN A 156 19.66 -10.44 -11.32
N LYS A 157 19.94 -11.14 -10.20
CA LYS A 157 21.15 -11.94 -10.04
C LYS A 157 21.09 -13.31 -10.72
N THR A 158 19.93 -13.94 -10.74
CA THR A 158 19.79 -15.37 -11.10
C THR A 158 19.00 -15.63 -12.38
N GLY A 159 18.28 -14.64 -12.90
CA GLY A 159 17.31 -14.78 -13.99
C GLY A 159 16.07 -15.59 -13.62
N LYS A 160 15.88 -15.97 -12.35
CA LYS A 160 14.78 -16.83 -11.89
C LYS A 160 13.88 -16.08 -10.92
N LEU A 161 12.64 -15.80 -11.34
CA LEU A 161 11.67 -15.11 -10.51
C LEU A 161 10.98 -16.13 -9.62
N ARG A 162 11.02 -15.91 -8.30
CA ARG A 162 10.41 -16.82 -7.33
C ARG A 162 9.71 -16.03 -6.24
N ALA A 163 8.43 -16.28 -6.04
CA ALA A 163 7.67 -15.68 -4.93
C ALA A 163 8.24 -16.13 -3.57
N LEU A 164 8.50 -15.16 -2.70
CA LEU A 164 9.07 -15.38 -1.36
C LEU A 164 7.99 -15.29 -0.29
N SER A 165 8.21 -16.02 0.82
CA SER A 165 7.22 -16.17 1.89
C SER A 165 7.07 -14.90 2.70
N LYS A 166 5.89 -14.28 2.63
CA LYS A 166 5.55 -13.15 3.50
C LYS A 166 5.32 -13.66 4.93
N GLN A 167 4.68 -14.82 5.08
CA GLN A 167 4.40 -15.41 6.39
C GLN A 167 5.66 -15.66 7.22
N ASN A 168 6.76 -16.10 6.59
CA ASN A 168 8.03 -16.24 7.28
C ASN A 168 8.53 -14.91 7.88
N LEU A 169 8.41 -13.81 7.14
CA LEU A 169 8.75 -12.49 7.68
C LEU A 169 7.85 -12.13 8.88
N LEU A 170 6.53 -12.35 8.76
CA LEU A 170 5.56 -12.07 9.83
C LEU A 170 5.89 -12.85 11.11
N ASP A 171 6.19 -14.15 10.98
CA ASP A 171 6.30 -15.07 12.10
C ASP A 171 7.68 -15.01 12.78
N CYS A 172 8.73 -14.59 12.07
CA CYS A 172 10.12 -14.81 12.52
C CYS A 172 10.93 -13.53 12.75
N SER A 173 10.47 -12.36 12.30
CA SER A 173 11.25 -11.10 12.43
C SER A 173 10.89 -10.25 13.66
N GLU A 174 10.13 -10.82 14.62
CA GLU A 174 9.62 -10.08 15.77
C GLU A 174 10.74 -9.55 16.69
N TYR A 175 11.81 -10.34 16.89
CA TYR A 175 12.94 -9.95 17.74
C TYR A 175 13.70 -8.71 17.25
N LEU A 176 13.53 -8.32 15.97
CA LEU A 176 14.09 -7.09 15.39
C LEU A 176 13.14 -5.88 15.49
N GLY A 177 11.92 -6.09 15.99
CA GLY A 177 10.92 -5.04 16.21
C GLY A 177 9.81 -4.96 15.15
N ASN A 178 9.74 -5.90 14.21
CA ASN A 178 8.50 -6.11 13.45
C ASN A 178 7.45 -6.75 14.35
N GLN A 179 6.16 -6.55 14.09
CA GLN A 179 5.09 -7.00 14.98
C GLN A 179 3.98 -7.70 14.17
N GLY A 180 4.37 -8.55 13.21
CA GLY A 180 3.43 -9.29 12.37
C GLY A 180 2.37 -8.40 11.72
N CYS A 181 1.10 -8.60 12.13
CA CYS A 181 -0.06 -7.88 11.62
C CYS A 181 -0.31 -6.49 12.24
N THR A 182 0.44 -6.07 13.27
CA THR A 182 0.27 -4.72 13.85
C THR A 182 1.21 -3.69 13.23
N GLY A 183 2.18 -4.13 12.44
CA GLY A 183 3.09 -3.27 11.70
C GLY A 183 4.53 -3.77 11.69
N GLY A 184 5.36 -3.10 10.92
CA GLY A 184 6.77 -3.46 10.76
C GLY A 184 7.44 -2.57 9.73
N ARG A 185 8.69 -2.89 9.38
CA ARG A 185 9.51 -2.11 8.44
C ARG A 185 10.17 -3.03 7.43
N PRO A 186 10.17 -2.67 6.13
CA PRO A 186 10.87 -3.46 5.12
C PRO A 186 12.36 -3.69 5.45
N SER A 187 13.04 -2.68 5.98
CA SER A 187 14.45 -2.80 6.36
C SER A 187 14.73 -3.78 7.50
N LEU A 188 13.85 -3.87 8.50
CA LEU A 188 13.97 -4.88 9.56
C LEU A 188 13.72 -6.29 9.02
N ALA A 189 12.84 -6.41 8.02
CA ALA A 189 12.66 -7.68 7.30
C ALA A 189 13.92 -8.06 6.52
N PHE A 190 14.59 -7.11 5.86
CA PHE A 190 15.88 -7.36 5.21
C PHE A 190 16.94 -7.82 6.22
N GLN A 191 17.04 -7.14 7.37
CA GLN A 191 17.95 -7.53 8.45
C GLN A 191 17.66 -8.95 8.95
N TYR A 192 16.38 -9.31 9.13
CA TYR A 192 15.99 -10.68 9.47
C TYR A 192 16.51 -11.69 8.45
N VAL A 193 16.31 -11.45 7.15
CA VAL A 193 16.77 -12.40 6.11
C VAL A 193 18.30 -12.55 6.11
N ILE A 194 19.04 -11.48 6.44
CA ILE A 194 20.50 -11.52 6.63
C ILE A 194 20.85 -12.41 7.83
N ASP A 195 20.29 -12.12 9.01
CA ASP A 195 20.60 -12.82 10.26
C ASP A 195 20.19 -14.30 10.22
N ASN A 196 19.06 -14.59 9.58
CA ASN A 196 18.48 -15.93 9.47
C ASN A 196 19.19 -16.78 8.40
N GLY A 197 20.06 -16.18 7.58
CA GLY A 197 20.71 -16.88 6.45
C GLY A 197 19.76 -17.20 5.29
N GLY A 198 18.64 -16.48 5.17
CA GLY A 198 17.72 -16.59 4.05
C GLY A 198 16.24 -16.57 4.41
N ILE A 199 15.41 -16.66 3.37
CA ILE A 199 13.94 -16.61 3.40
C ILE A 199 13.36 -17.75 2.55
N GLN A 200 12.26 -18.35 3.00
CA GLN A 200 11.57 -19.43 2.29
C GLN A 200 10.79 -18.93 1.06
N ALA A 201 10.46 -19.85 0.16
CA ALA A 201 9.54 -19.59 -0.94
C ALA A 201 8.10 -19.55 -0.45
N GLU A 202 7.26 -18.74 -1.11
CA GLU A 202 5.81 -18.70 -0.84
C GLU A 202 5.17 -20.09 -0.97
N ALA A 203 5.61 -20.90 -1.94
CA ALA A 203 5.09 -22.25 -2.15
C ALA A 203 5.40 -23.25 -1.02
N THR A 204 6.44 -22.99 -0.22
CA THR A 204 6.87 -23.91 0.86
C THR A 204 6.61 -23.35 2.26
N TYR A 205 6.25 -22.07 2.34
CA TYR A 205 5.80 -21.40 3.55
C TYR A 205 4.72 -20.38 3.13
N PRO A 206 3.47 -20.84 2.89
CA PRO A 206 2.42 -20.01 2.32
C PRO A 206 1.87 -18.99 3.31
N TYR A 207 1.36 -17.88 2.77
CA TYR A 207 0.63 -16.86 3.50
C TYR A 207 -0.72 -17.36 3.98
N THR A 208 -0.87 -17.46 5.30
CA THR A 208 -2.09 -17.95 5.98
C THR A 208 -2.69 -16.91 6.93
N MET A 209 -2.02 -15.77 7.14
CA MET A 209 -2.35 -14.80 8.18
C MET A 209 -2.32 -15.39 9.60
N ALA A 210 -1.65 -16.53 9.79
CA ALA A 210 -1.57 -17.28 11.04
C ALA A 210 -0.19 -17.94 11.18
N VAL A 211 0.27 -18.12 12.42
CA VAL A 211 1.58 -18.71 12.71
C VAL A 211 1.69 -20.10 12.09
N ASN A 212 2.76 -20.35 11.33
CA ASN A 212 3.03 -21.67 10.76
C ASN A 212 4.25 -22.32 11.46
N PRO A 213 4.11 -23.56 11.98
CA PRO A 213 5.18 -24.20 12.75
C PRO A 213 6.33 -24.77 11.91
N HIS A 214 6.31 -24.69 10.57
CA HIS A 214 7.28 -25.38 9.71
C HIS A 214 8.23 -24.46 8.95
N LEU A 215 9.53 -24.58 9.24
CA LEU A 215 10.61 -24.01 8.45
C LEU A 215 11.03 -24.99 7.33
N SER A 216 11.06 -24.49 6.10
CA SER A 216 11.44 -25.24 4.89
C SER A 216 12.68 -24.66 4.21
N LYS A 217 13.04 -25.16 3.02
CA LYS A 217 14.24 -24.79 2.27
C LYS A 217 14.28 -23.29 1.95
N VAL A 218 15.46 -22.69 2.17
CA VAL A 218 15.78 -21.31 1.77
C VAL A 218 15.62 -21.15 0.25
N ALA A 219 14.98 -20.06 -0.15
CA ALA A 219 14.71 -19.71 -1.54
C ALA A 219 15.49 -18.50 -2.03
N ALA A 220 15.85 -17.57 -1.13
CA ALA A 220 16.69 -16.42 -1.40
C ALA A 220 17.47 -16.03 -0.13
N THR A 221 18.57 -15.32 -0.31
CA THR A 221 19.41 -14.75 0.75
C THR A 221 19.56 -13.25 0.51
N VAL A 222 19.88 -12.49 1.54
CA VAL A 222 20.23 -11.06 1.42
C VAL A 222 21.60 -10.89 2.05
N ALA A 223 22.50 -10.18 1.37
CA ALA A 223 23.85 -9.93 1.86
C ALA A 223 23.90 -8.64 2.71
N ASN A 224 23.24 -7.58 2.25
CA ASN A 224 23.04 -6.33 2.99
C ASN A 224 21.82 -5.58 2.44
N TYR A 225 21.51 -4.42 3.02
CA TYR A 225 20.55 -3.48 2.44
C TYR A 225 21.04 -2.05 2.60
N LYS A 226 20.51 -1.15 1.78
CA LYS A 226 20.80 0.29 1.84
C LYS A 226 19.52 1.10 1.77
N TYR A 227 19.56 2.30 2.33
CA TYR A 227 18.54 3.33 2.15
C TYR A 227 18.87 4.23 0.96
N LEU A 228 17.85 4.81 0.35
CA LEU A 228 17.98 5.90 -0.59
C LEU A 228 18.05 7.25 0.16
N PRO A 229 18.63 8.29 -0.46
CA PRO A 229 18.58 9.66 0.06
C PRO A 229 17.14 10.12 0.33
N ILE A 230 16.90 10.66 1.53
CA ILE A 230 15.57 11.05 2.00
C ILE A 230 15.06 12.25 1.21
N GLY A 231 13.84 12.14 0.68
CA GLY A 231 13.15 13.22 -0.03
C GLY A 231 13.64 13.45 -1.46
N ASP A 232 14.60 12.66 -1.94
CA ASP A 232 15.20 12.82 -3.27
C ASP A 232 14.49 11.93 -4.30
N GLU A 233 13.49 12.51 -4.99
CA GLU A 233 12.75 11.81 -6.06
C GLU A 233 13.68 11.37 -7.20
N GLN A 234 14.74 12.13 -7.50
CA GLN A 234 15.67 11.77 -8.55
C GLN A 234 16.50 10.54 -8.15
N ALA A 235 16.99 10.49 -6.91
CA ALA A 235 17.70 9.31 -6.40
C ALA A 235 16.82 8.05 -6.41
N LEU A 236 15.51 8.16 -6.18
CA LEU A 236 14.57 7.05 -6.35
C LEU A 236 14.46 6.59 -7.82
N ALA A 237 14.37 7.53 -8.76
CA ALA A 237 14.37 7.21 -10.19
C ALA A 237 15.67 6.53 -10.62
N ASP A 238 16.81 7.07 -10.18
CA ASP A 238 18.14 6.56 -10.51
C ASP A 238 18.35 5.15 -9.94
N ALA A 239 17.90 4.90 -8.70
CA ALA A 239 17.93 3.58 -8.09
C ALA A 239 17.02 2.57 -8.83
N LEU A 240 15.83 3.00 -9.26
CA LEU A 240 14.97 2.16 -10.11
C LEU A 240 15.64 1.87 -11.46
N ALA A 241 16.32 2.84 -12.06
CA ALA A 241 17.01 2.66 -13.35
C ALA A 241 18.20 1.70 -13.26
N THR A 242 18.92 1.70 -12.14
CA THR A 242 20.24 1.03 -12.02
C THR A 242 20.24 -0.22 -11.14
N ILE A 243 19.30 -0.36 -10.20
CA ILE A 243 19.32 -1.43 -9.20
C ILE A 243 18.15 -2.40 -9.37
N GLY A 244 16.91 -1.92 -9.45
CA GLY A 244 15.73 -2.79 -9.46
C GLY A 244 14.53 -2.21 -8.73
N PRO A 245 13.48 -3.02 -8.49
CA PRO A 245 12.36 -2.65 -7.62
C PRO A 245 12.80 -2.25 -6.20
N ILE A 246 12.18 -1.20 -5.65
CA ILE A 246 12.56 -0.57 -4.37
C ILE A 246 11.38 -0.61 -3.39
N SER A 247 11.64 -1.01 -2.15
CA SER A 247 10.64 -0.88 -1.08
C SER A 247 10.49 0.59 -0.70
N VAL A 248 9.26 1.09 -0.77
CA VAL A 248 8.91 2.48 -0.47
C VAL A 248 7.78 2.54 0.55
N VAL A 249 7.63 3.68 1.24
CA VAL A 249 6.49 3.92 2.13
C VAL A 249 5.86 5.26 1.76
N ILE A 250 4.52 5.29 1.68
CA ILE A 250 3.74 6.49 1.36
C ILE A 250 2.69 6.77 2.43
N ASP A 251 2.13 7.98 2.39
CA ASP A 251 0.85 8.28 3.03
C ASP A 251 -0.32 7.66 2.24
N ALA A 252 -0.99 6.69 2.84
CA ALA A 252 -2.19 6.02 2.33
C ALA A 252 -3.46 6.35 3.14
N SER A 253 -3.41 7.35 4.04
CA SER A 253 -4.50 7.66 4.97
C SER A 253 -5.73 8.30 4.32
N GLN A 254 -5.60 8.75 3.07
CA GLN A 254 -6.68 9.44 2.37
C GLN A 254 -7.74 8.47 1.84
N ILE A 255 -9.01 8.86 1.92
CA ILE A 255 -10.11 8.09 1.31
C ILE A 255 -9.98 7.96 -0.22
N SER A 256 -9.35 8.95 -0.85
CA SER A 256 -9.01 8.91 -2.27
C SER A 256 -7.98 7.81 -2.58
N PHE A 257 -7.08 7.50 -1.65
CA PHE A 257 -6.17 6.36 -1.76
C PHE A 257 -6.93 5.04 -1.59
N GLN A 258 -7.76 4.94 -0.54
CA GLN A 258 -8.59 3.75 -0.27
C GLN A 258 -9.37 3.31 -1.51
N PHE A 259 -9.93 4.25 -2.26
CA PHE A 259 -10.76 3.98 -3.43
C PHE A 259 -10.09 4.28 -4.78
N TYR A 260 -8.77 4.43 -4.82
CA TYR A 260 -8.06 4.66 -6.08
C TYR A 260 -8.41 3.56 -7.09
N LEU A 261 -8.78 3.96 -8.30
CA LEU A 261 -9.13 3.05 -9.39
C LEU A 261 -8.16 3.18 -10.58
N SER A 262 -7.91 4.42 -11.05
CA SER A 262 -7.11 4.64 -12.26
C SER A 262 -6.67 6.09 -12.42
N GLY A 263 -5.73 6.34 -13.33
CA GLY A 263 -5.15 7.66 -13.59
C GLY A 263 -3.96 7.98 -12.68
N ILE A 264 -3.37 9.16 -12.84
CA ILE A 264 -2.20 9.57 -12.04
C ILE A 264 -2.71 10.14 -10.72
N TYR A 265 -2.49 9.42 -9.62
CA TYR A 265 -2.89 9.81 -8.29
C TYR A 265 -2.06 11.00 -7.80
N ASN A 266 -2.74 12.05 -7.38
CA ASN A 266 -2.13 13.26 -6.82
C ASN A 266 -3.14 13.94 -5.90
N ASP A 267 -3.21 13.51 -4.65
CA ASP A 267 -4.06 14.14 -3.64
C ASP A 267 -3.25 15.18 -2.85
N PRO A 268 -3.58 16.48 -2.89
CA PRO A 268 -2.85 17.50 -2.14
C PRO A 268 -2.95 17.34 -0.62
N LYS A 269 -3.84 16.49 -0.11
CA LYS A 269 -3.98 16.18 1.31
C LYS A 269 -2.99 15.11 1.79
N CYS A 270 -2.32 14.42 0.87
CA CYS A 270 -1.25 13.50 1.22
C CYS A 270 -0.18 14.22 2.04
N SER A 271 0.22 13.63 3.16
CA SER A 271 1.38 14.08 3.92
C SER A 271 2.67 13.64 3.23
N VAL A 272 3.67 14.51 3.25
CA VAL A 272 5.04 14.15 2.88
C VAL A 272 5.84 13.59 4.04
N LEU A 273 5.28 13.49 5.26
CA LEU A 273 5.99 13.04 6.47
C LEU A 273 5.26 11.93 7.24
N ASN A 274 3.92 11.96 7.25
CA ASN A 274 3.10 10.97 7.96
C ASN A 274 2.86 9.75 7.08
N LEU A 275 3.89 8.91 6.95
CA LEU A 275 3.86 7.71 6.11
C LEU A 275 3.14 6.57 6.84
N SER A 276 2.36 5.79 6.09
CA SER A 276 1.46 4.80 6.67
C SER A 276 1.36 3.46 5.94
N HIS A 277 1.87 3.34 4.71
CA HIS A 277 1.75 2.11 3.94
C HIS A 277 3.01 1.79 3.13
N ALA A 278 3.58 0.61 3.36
CA ALA A 278 4.72 0.12 2.59
C ALA A 278 4.25 -0.54 1.29
N MET A 279 4.89 -0.18 0.19
CA MET A 279 4.60 -0.68 -1.15
C MET A 279 5.91 -0.95 -1.90
N LEU A 280 5.84 -1.41 -3.14
CA LEU A 280 7.01 -1.66 -3.96
C LEU A 280 6.98 -0.77 -5.21
N ALA A 281 7.92 0.17 -5.32
CA ALA A 281 8.14 0.91 -6.55
C ALA A 281 8.78 -0.03 -7.58
N VAL A 282 8.13 -0.19 -8.73
CA VAL A 282 8.54 -1.11 -9.81
C VAL A 282 8.79 -0.38 -11.12
N GLY A 283 8.87 0.94 -11.08
CA GLY A 283 9.25 1.73 -12.24
C GLY A 283 8.68 3.14 -12.23
N TYR A 284 8.86 3.81 -13.35
CA TYR A 284 8.35 5.15 -13.60
C TYR A 284 8.12 5.35 -15.10
N GLY A 285 7.25 6.29 -15.43
CA GLY A 285 6.97 6.66 -16.81
C GLY A 285 6.31 8.03 -16.89
N PHE A 286 5.75 8.33 -18.05
CA PHE A 286 5.09 9.59 -18.31
C PHE A 286 3.83 9.39 -19.17
N GLN A 287 2.88 10.31 -19.03
CA GLN A 287 1.69 10.41 -19.86
C GLN A 287 1.51 11.88 -20.26
N GLY A 288 1.81 12.20 -21.53
CA GLY A 288 1.94 13.59 -21.96
C GLY A 288 3.06 14.28 -21.18
N SER A 289 2.74 15.38 -20.50
CA SER A 289 3.68 16.12 -19.63
C SER A 289 3.70 15.66 -18.17
N ASN A 290 2.95 14.63 -17.80
CA ASN A 290 2.83 14.19 -16.41
C ASN A 290 3.66 12.93 -16.16
N ASN A 291 4.64 13.03 -15.27
CA ASN A 291 5.45 11.90 -14.82
C ASN A 291 4.73 11.13 -13.70
N TYR A 292 4.94 9.82 -13.65
CA TYR A 292 4.39 8.98 -12.59
C TYR A 292 5.32 7.84 -12.18
N TRP A 293 5.23 7.45 -10.92
CA TRP A 293 5.75 6.21 -10.36
C TRP A 293 4.78 5.07 -10.62
N ILE A 294 5.31 3.87 -10.89
CA ILE A 294 4.54 2.62 -10.96
C ILE A 294 4.78 1.88 -9.65
N ILE A 295 3.74 1.72 -8.84
CA ILE A 295 3.88 1.17 -7.48
C ILE A 295 2.95 -0.02 -7.31
N LYS A 296 3.50 -1.18 -6.95
CA LYS A 296 2.76 -2.41 -6.66
C LYS A 296 2.20 -2.36 -5.24
N ASN A 297 0.89 -2.60 -5.11
CA ASN A 297 0.20 -2.75 -3.84
C ASN A 297 0.08 -4.23 -3.42
N SER A 298 -0.39 -4.45 -2.20
CA SER A 298 -0.64 -5.75 -1.57
C SER A 298 -2.12 -5.93 -1.17
N TRP A 299 -3.05 -5.31 -1.91
CA TRP A 299 -4.50 -5.38 -1.67
C TRP A 299 -5.24 -6.09 -2.81
N GLY A 300 -4.59 -7.06 -3.45
CA GLY A 300 -5.15 -7.80 -4.57
C GLY A 300 -5.34 -6.95 -5.84
N THR A 301 -5.81 -7.62 -6.90
CA THR A 301 -5.94 -7.02 -8.24
C THR A 301 -7.18 -6.16 -8.41
N LEU A 302 -8.16 -6.26 -7.50
CA LEU A 302 -9.40 -5.47 -7.53
C LEU A 302 -9.22 -4.03 -7.02
N TRP A 303 -8.07 -3.72 -6.43
CA TRP A 303 -7.71 -2.37 -6.03
C TRP A 303 -6.84 -1.69 -7.09
N GLY A 304 -7.07 -0.41 -7.36
CA GLY A 304 -6.27 0.36 -8.33
C GLY A 304 -6.27 -0.23 -9.74
N VAL A 305 -5.16 0.00 -10.45
CA VAL A 305 -4.96 -0.51 -11.81
C VAL A 305 -4.37 -1.91 -11.73
N ASN A 306 -5.22 -2.93 -11.61
CA ASN A 306 -4.81 -4.33 -11.43
C ASN A 306 -3.84 -4.54 -10.25
N GLY A 307 -4.08 -3.84 -9.13
CA GLY A 307 -3.22 -3.87 -7.95
C GLY A 307 -2.05 -2.88 -7.95
N TYR A 308 -1.98 -1.99 -8.95
CA TYR A 308 -0.94 -0.96 -9.05
C TYR A 308 -1.50 0.44 -8.89
N LEU A 309 -0.66 1.32 -8.33
CA LEU A 309 -0.86 2.74 -8.24
C LEU A 309 0.04 3.45 -9.24
N MET A 310 -0.52 4.36 -10.03
CA MET A 310 0.27 5.37 -10.75
C MET A 310 0.30 6.63 -9.89
N LEU A 311 1.38 6.87 -9.17
CA LEU A 311 1.53 8.03 -8.27
C LEU A 311 2.25 9.17 -9.01
N ALA A 312 1.85 10.41 -8.82
CA ALA A 312 2.53 11.54 -9.44
C ALA A 312 4.01 11.60 -9.04
N LYS A 313 4.88 11.75 -10.05
CA LYS A 313 6.32 11.95 -9.90
C LYS A 313 6.67 13.41 -10.21
N ASP A 314 7.71 13.93 -9.55
CA ASP A 314 8.18 15.31 -9.68
C ASP A 314 7.10 16.32 -9.24
N LYS A 315 6.38 15.96 -8.17
CA LYS A 315 5.28 16.75 -7.59
C LYS A 315 5.48 16.93 -6.09
N ASN A 316 6.63 17.51 -5.72
CA ASN A 316 7.00 17.82 -4.34
C ASN A 316 6.95 16.60 -3.42
N ASN A 317 7.52 15.47 -3.88
CA ASN A 317 7.53 14.20 -3.17
C ASN A 317 6.12 13.77 -2.76
N ALA A 318 5.23 13.62 -3.75
CA ALA A 318 3.82 13.31 -3.53
C ALA A 318 3.64 12.10 -2.58
N CYS A 319 2.84 12.29 -1.53
CA CYS A 319 2.61 11.29 -0.47
C CYS A 319 3.88 10.77 0.23
N GLY A 320 4.99 11.50 0.13
CA GLY A 320 6.26 11.16 0.78
C GLY A 320 6.98 9.96 0.19
N ILE A 321 6.71 9.60 -1.07
CA ILE A 321 7.26 8.42 -1.75
C ILE A 321 8.79 8.24 -1.63
N SER A 322 9.57 9.32 -1.61
CA SER A 322 11.03 9.29 -1.48
C SER A 322 11.52 9.52 -0.04
N GLN A 323 10.65 9.61 0.96
CA GLN A 323 11.07 9.73 2.36
C GLN A 323 11.63 8.42 2.94
N TYR A 324 11.12 7.30 2.45
CA TYR A 324 11.61 5.97 2.80
C TYR A 324 11.79 5.19 1.50
N GLY A 325 13.04 4.98 1.09
CA GLY A 325 13.41 4.03 0.05
C GLY A 325 14.43 3.07 0.63
N ALA A 326 14.16 1.77 0.60
CA ALA A 326 15.08 0.73 1.06
C ALA A 326 15.22 -0.36 0.00
N VAL A 327 16.46 -0.82 -0.21
CA VAL A 327 16.78 -1.82 -1.22
C VAL A 327 17.70 -2.89 -0.64
N PRO A 328 17.36 -4.18 -0.76
CA PRO A 328 18.25 -5.28 -0.41
C PRO A 328 19.27 -5.53 -1.54
N PHE A 329 20.41 -6.14 -1.21
CA PHE A 329 21.35 -6.66 -2.20
C PHE A 329 21.52 -8.16 -1.95
N VAL A 330 21.28 -8.96 -3.00
CA VAL A 330 21.27 -10.44 -2.99
C VAL A 330 22.59 -11.00 -3.48
#